data_AF-A0A1Y5HJI8-F1
#
_entry.id   AF-A0A1Y5HJI8-F1
#
_cell.length_a   1.000
_cell.length_b   1.000
_cell.length_c   1.000
_cell.angle_alpha   90.00
_cell.angle_beta   90.00
_cell.angle_gamma   90.00
#
_symmetry.space_group_name_H-M   'P 1'
#
loop_
_entity.id
_entity.type
_entity.pdbx_description
1 polymer ?
#
loop_
_entity_poly.entity_id
_entity_poly.type
_entity_poly.pdbx_seq_one_letter_code
_entity_poly.pdbx_strand_id
1 'polypeptide(L)'
;MLYASRNTEGKVIGISDTPSSSAEAIDNNHPDVKAFFSQHNKDFTPDSYLDESDLAIARILDDLVDLLVKKNIIMFTELPDQAQKKLLSRRVVRSLLQENKHSVVEDKEDQESSILSDEDRLL
;
A
#
# COMPACT_ATOMS: atom_id res chain seq x y z
N MET A 1 10.57 -18.81 15.31
CA MET A 1 9.50 -19.46 16.10
C MET A 1 8.39 -18.45 16.26
N LEU A 2 7.13 -18.90 16.20
CA LEU A 2 5.98 -18.02 16.40
C LEU A 2 5.49 -18.13 17.85
N TYR A 3 4.79 -17.10 18.31
CA TYR A 3 4.20 -17.04 19.64
C TYR A 3 2.70 -16.75 19.53
N ALA A 4 1.87 -17.64 20.06
CA ALA A 4 0.41 -17.51 20.04
C ALA A 4 -0.12 -17.00 21.38
N SER A 5 -0.95 -15.96 21.33
CA SER A 5 -1.77 -15.52 22.47
C SER A 5 -3.13 -16.18 22.42
N ARG A 6 -3.57 -16.78 23.52
CA ARG A 6 -4.86 -17.48 23.62
C ARG A 6 -5.83 -16.76 24.55
N ASN A 7 -7.13 -16.88 24.27
CA ASN A 7 -8.17 -16.45 25.20
C ASN A 7 -8.39 -17.49 26.33
N THR A 8 -9.31 -17.21 27.24
CA THR A 8 -9.68 -18.09 28.37
C THR A 8 -10.30 -19.42 27.94
N GLU A 9 -10.72 -19.55 26.68
CA GLU A 9 -11.27 -20.78 26.07
C GLU A 9 -10.21 -21.58 25.31
N GLY A 10 -8.95 -21.14 25.33
CA GLY A 10 -7.83 -21.79 24.63
C GLY A 10 -7.74 -21.48 23.14
N LYS A 11 -8.56 -20.55 22.62
CA LYS A 11 -8.55 -20.16 21.21
C LYS A 11 -7.46 -19.12 20.94
N VAL A 12 -6.70 -19.30 19.86
CA VAL A 12 -5.71 -18.31 19.42
C VAL A 12 -6.41 -17.03 18.98
N ILE A 13 -5.99 -15.90 19.57
CA ILE A 13 -6.50 -14.56 19.30
C ILE A 13 -5.40 -13.62 18.77
N GLY A 14 -4.15 -14.06 18.73
CA GLY A 14 -3.04 -13.30 18.15
C GLY A 14 -1.80 -14.15 17.95
N ILE A 15 -1.00 -13.82 16.93
CA ILE A 15 0.28 -14.48 16.62
C ILE A 15 1.35 -13.40 16.43
N SER A 16 2.53 -13.59 17.04
CA SER A 16 3.70 -12.70 16.93
C SER A 16 4.97 -13.49 16.65
N ASP A 17 5.96 -12.84 16.04
CA ASP A 17 7.33 -13.30 15.89
C ASP A 17 8.21 -12.97 17.12
N THR A 18 7.69 -12.19 18.07
CA THR A 18 8.35 -11.84 19.33
C THR A 18 7.67 -12.51 20.53
N PRO A 19 8.45 -12.98 21.52
CA PRO A 19 7.89 -13.54 22.75
C PRO A 19 7.20 -12.44 23.57
N SER A 20 6.01 -12.74 24.08
CA SER A 20 5.32 -11.88 25.04
C SER A 20 4.95 -12.69 26.28
N SER A 21 4.74 -12.01 27.41
CA SER A 21 4.39 -12.62 28.69
C SER A 21 3.11 -13.46 28.66
N SER A 22 2.25 -13.25 27.67
CA SER A 22 0.96 -13.95 27.51
C SER A 22 0.92 -14.88 26.30
N ALA A 23 2.06 -15.10 25.63
CA ALA A 23 2.13 -15.88 24.40
C ALA A 23 2.96 -17.15 24.58
N GLU A 24 2.45 -18.26 24.06
CA GLU A 24 3.14 -19.55 24.05
C GLU A 24 3.88 -19.78 22.74
N ALA A 25 5.03 -20.43 22.79
CA ALA A 25 5.74 -20.82 21.57
C ALA A 25 4.92 -21.86 20.80
N ILE A 26 4.71 -21.60 19.51
CA ILE A 26 3.93 -22.46 18.62
C ILE A 26 4.71 -22.71 17.33
N ASP A 27 4.58 -23.92 16.80
CA ASP A 27 5.16 -24.27 15.50
C ASP A 27 4.40 -23.58 14.37
N ASN A 28 5.12 -23.14 13.32
CA ASN A 28 4.50 -22.47 12.17
C ASN A 28 3.49 -23.37 11.44
N ASN A 29 3.66 -24.69 11.49
CA ASN A 29 2.76 -25.66 10.87
C ASN A 29 1.60 -26.10 11.78
N HIS A 30 1.50 -25.58 13.01
CA HIS A 30 0.48 -25.98 13.95
C HIS A 30 -0.93 -25.66 13.41
N PRO A 31 -1.93 -26.56 13.55
CA PRO A 31 -3.28 -26.36 13.04
C PRO A 31 -3.93 -25.07 13.53
N ASP A 32 -3.67 -24.66 14.78
CA ASP A 32 -4.20 -23.42 15.34
C ASP A 32 -3.66 -22.15 14.66
N VAL A 33 -2.41 -22.18 14.17
CA VAL A 33 -1.83 -21.06 13.40
C VAL A 33 -2.61 -20.91 12.10
N LYS A 34 -2.82 -22.02 11.40
CA LYS A 34 -3.61 -22.06 10.16
C LYS A 34 -5.05 -21.60 10.41
N ALA A 35 -5.69 -22.12 11.46
CA ALA A 35 -7.06 -21.78 11.83
C ALA A 35 -7.23 -20.29 12.18
N PHE A 36 -6.24 -19.68 12.85
CA PHE A 36 -6.24 -18.25 13.16
C PHE A 36 -6.24 -17.39 11.88
N PHE A 37 -5.35 -17.70 10.93
CA PHE A 37 -5.29 -17.01 9.64
C PHE A 37 -6.56 -17.24 8.79
N SER A 38 -7.16 -18.42 8.84
CA SER A 38 -8.41 -18.73 8.12
C SER A 38 -9.68 -18.13 8.76
N GLN A 39 -9.72 -17.88 10.07
CA GLN A 39 -10.91 -17.35 10.75
C GLN A 39 -11.01 -15.84 10.70
N HIS A 40 -9.88 -15.12 10.74
CA HIS A 40 -9.90 -13.66 10.68
C HIS A 40 -10.19 -13.13 9.27
N ASN A 41 -10.23 -14.01 8.28
CA ASN A 41 -10.43 -13.62 6.90
C ASN A 41 -11.01 -14.80 6.09
N LYS A 42 -12.31 -14.78 5.83
CA LYS A 42 -12.95 -15.80 4.97
C LYS A 42 -12.41 -15.83 3.53
N ASP A 43 -11.70 -14.78 3.11
CA ASP A 43 -11.11 -14.61 1.76
C ASP A 43 -9.56 -14.53 1.76
N PHE A 44 -8.89 -14.73 2.90
CA PHE A 44 -7.43 -14.63 3.00
C PHE A 44 -6.81 -16.01 3.10
N THR A 45 -6.20 -16.42 2.00
CA THR A 45 -5.20 -17.47 2.03
C THR A 45 -3.86 -16.82 2.36
N PRO A 46 -2.90 -17.55 2.95
CA PRO A 46 -1.51 -17.08 3.03
C PRO A 46 -0.98 -16.58 1.68
N ASP A 47 -1.44 -17.21 0.58
CA ASP A 47 -1.13 -16.78 -0.78
C ASP A 47 -1.69 -15.40 -1.12
N SER A 48 -2.94 -15.08 -0.75
CA SER A 48 -3.49 -13.76 -1.03
C SER A 48 -2.87 -12.65 -0.18
N TYR A 49 -2.40 -12.95 1.03
CA TYR A 49 -1.59 -12.02 1.81
C TYR A 49 -0.25 -11.73 1.17
N LEU A 50 0.43 -12.78 0.68
CA LEU A 50 1.70 -12.65 -0.01
C LEU A 50 1.51 -11.86 -1.31
N ASP A 51 0.46 -12.14 -2.09
CA ASP A 51 0.16 -11.41 -3.31
C ASP A 51 -0.11 -9.91 -3.05
N GLU A 52 -0.89 -9.59 -2.02
CA GLU A 52 -1.16 -8.19 -1.64
C GLU A 52 0.09 -7.49 -1.10
N SER A 53 0.88 -8.19 -0.27
CA SER A 53 2.16 -7.72 0.26
C SER A 53 3.17 -7.47 -0.87
N ASP A 54 3.29 -8.40 -1.81
CA ASP A 54 4.21 -8.31 -2.95
C ASP A 54 3.85 -7.14 -3.86
N LEU A 55 2.55 -6.85 -4.04
CA LEU A 55 2.10 -5.68 -4.79
C LEU A 55 2.49 -4.37 -4.07
N ALA A 56 2.37 -4.32 -2.74
CA ALA A 56 2.79 -3.16 -1.96
C ALA A 56 4.31 -2.96 -2.03
N ILE A 57 5.09 -4.04 -1.89
CA ILE A 57 6.55 -4.02 -2.00
C ILE A 57 6.99 -3.56 -3.39
N ALA A 58 6.36 -4.05 -4.45
CA ALA A 58 6.69 -3.64 -5.82
C ALA A 58 6.53 -2.12 -6.02
N ARG A 59 5.52 -1.49 -5.41
CA ARG A 59 5.36 -0.02 -5.47
C ARG A 59 6.45 0.72 -4.71
N ILE A 60 6.81 0.23 -3.52
CA ILE A 60 7.88 0.80 -2.71
C ILE A 60 9.22 0.72 -3.46
N LEU A 61 9.48 -0.42 -4.11
CA LEU A 61 10.68 -0.62 -4.92
C LEU A 61 10.72 0.33 -6.13
N ASP A 62 9.61 0.50 -6.85
CA ASP A 62 9.52 1.47 -7.96
C ASP A 62 9.90 2.88 -7.49
N ASP A 63 9.31 3.34 -6.37
CA ASP A 63 9.54 4.68 -5.83
C ASP A 63 10.97 4.84 -5.28
N LEU A 64 11.55 3.79 -4.68
CA LEU A 64 12.94 3.76 -4.24
C LEU A 64 13.90 3.87 -5.43
N VAL A 65 13.69 3.09 -6.49
CA VAL A 65 14.52 3.16 -7.70
C VAL A 65 14.45 4.57 -8.30
N ASP A 66 13.25 5.14 -8.41
CA ASP A 66 13.07 6.50 -8.91
C ASP A 66 13.81 7.53 -8.05
N LEU A 67 13.78 7.38 -6.73
CA LEU A 67 14.50 8.25 -5.80
C LEU A 67 16.02 8.15 -6.01
N LEU A 68 16.56 6.93 -6.09
CA LEU A 68 18.00 6.71 -6.28
C LEU A 68 18.50 7.26 -7.61
N VAL A 69 17.73 7.09 -8.69
CA VAL A 69 18.01 7.67 -10.01
C VAL A 69 17.95 9.19 -9.95
N LYS A 70 16.92 9.79 -9.35
CA LYS A 70 16.80 11.26 -9.20
C LYS A 70 17.95 11.87 -8.38
N LYS A 71 18.48 11.11 -7.42
CA LYS A 71 19.63 11.53 -6.61
C LYS A 71 20.97 11.25 -7.29
N ASN A 72 20.98 10.71 -8.52
CA ASN A 72 22.18 10.27 -9.23
C ASN A 72 23.04 9.29 -8.42
N ILE A 73 22.42 8.47 -7.56
CA ILE A 73 23.11 7.42 -6.79
C ILE A 73 23.37 6.19 -7.66
N ILE A 74 22.41 5.87 -8.54
CA ILE A 74 22.54 4.86 -9.57
C ILE A 74 22.09 5.44 -10.91
N MET A 75 22.64 4.94 -12.01
CA MET A 75 22.09 5.15 -13.34
C MET A 75 21.02 4.09 -13.62
N PHE A 76 19.93 4.48 -14.27
CA PHE A 76 18.88 3.55 -14.66
C PHE A 76 19.41 2.38 -15.52
N THR A 77 20.44 2.65 -16.32
CA THR A 77 21.10 1.68 -17.21
C THR A 77 21.96 0.65 -16.46
N GLU A 78 22.21 0.82 -15.16
CA GLU A 78 22.90 -0.16 -14.33
C GLU A 78 21.98 -1.31 -13.88
N LEU A 79 20.67 -1.14 -14.01
CA LEU A 79 19.70 -2.19 -13.71
C LEU A 79 19.70 -3.25 -14.82
N PRO A 80 19.39 -4.53 -14.53
CA PRO A 80 19.24 -5.55 -15.56
C PRO A 80 18.20 -5.17 -16.63
N ASP A 81 18.42 -5.54 -17.88
CA ASP A 81 17.53 -5.22 -19.02
C ASP A 81 16.05 -5.55 -18.75
N GLN A 82 15.81 -6.66 -18.06
CA GLN A 82 14.45 -7.07 -17.69
C GLN A 82 13.81 -6.12 -16.68
N ALA A 83 14.58 -5.63 -15.71
CA ALA A 83 14.13 -4.66 -14.72
C ALA A 83 13.85 -3.30 -15.39
N GLN A 84 14.74 -2.84 -16.27
CA GLN A 84 14.55 -1.60 -17.03
C GLN A 84 13.24 -1.63 -17.83
N LYS A 85 12.97 -2.72 -18.58
CA LYS A 85 11.73 -2.88 -19.36
C LYS A 85 10.47 -2.83 -18.49
N LYS A 86 10.49 -3.50 -17.33
CA LYS A 86 9.35 -3.53 -16.40
C LYS A 86 9.11 -2.19 -15.71
N LEU A 87 10.16 -1.47 -15.33
CA LEU A 87 10.07 -0.15 -14.72
C LEU A 87 9.55 0.90 -15.72
N LEU A 88 10.02 0.85 -16.97
CA LEU A 88 9.53 1.73 -18.04
C LEU A 88 8.04 1.53 -18.31
N SER A 89 7.58 0.28 -18.46
CA SER A 89 6.15 0.02 -18.73
C SER A 89 5.26 0.50 -17.58
N ARG A 90 5.70 0.30 -16.33
CA ARG A 90 5.00 0.79 -15.14
C ARG A 90 4.96 2.31 -15.07
N ARG A 91 6.05 2.99 -15.41
CA ARG A 91 6.11 4.46 -15.43
C ARG A 91 5.12 5.03 -16.45
N VAL A 92 5.08 4.49 -17.67
CA VAL A 92 4.13 4.92 -18.72
C VAL A 92 2.68 4.78 -18.23
N VAL A 93 2.33 3.63 -17.67
CA VAL A 93 0.98 3.40 -17.13
C VAL A 93 0.66 4.38 -16.00
N ARG A 94 1.60 4.64 -15.08
CA ARG A 94 1.40 5.63 -13.99
C ARG A 94 1.18 7.04 -14.55
N SER A 95 1.95 7.47 -15.56
CA SER A 95 1.76 8.77 -16.20
C SER A 95 0.37 8.91 -16.82
N LEU A 96 -0.10 7.90 -17.56
CA LEU A 96 -1.45 7.88 -18.13
C LEU A 96 -2.55 7.95 -17.05
N LEU A 97 -2.37 7.26 -15.92
CA LEU A 97 -3.32 7.32 -14.80
C LEU A 97 -3.29 8.67 -14.08
N GLN A 98 -2.15 9.36 -14.04
CA GLN A 98 -2.03 10.69 -13.44
C GLN A 98 -2.64 11.78 -14.33
N GLU A 99 -2.44 11.71 -15.65
CA GLU A 99 -3.09 12.61 -16.62
C GLU A 99 -4.61 12.53 -16.53
N ASN A 100 -5.16 11.32 -16.42
CA ASN A 100 -6.61 11.12 -16.23
C ASN A 100 -7.13 11.55 -14.86
N LYS A 101 -6.27 11.73 -13.85
CA LYS A 101 -6.68 12.27 -12.55
C LYS A 101 -6.67 13.80 -12.54
N HIS A 102 -5.83 14.43 -13.36
CA HIS A 102 -5.79 15.89 -13.45
C HIS A 102 -7.00 16.44 -14.22
N SER A 103 -7.49 15.73 -15.22
CA SER A 103 -8.69 16.11 -15.99
C SER A 103 -10.01 16.09 -15.21
N VAL A 104 -10.07 15.47 -14.03
CA VAL A 104 -11.30 15.36 -13.22
C VAL A 104 -11.38 16.43 -12.12
N VAL A 105 -10.27 17.15 -11.85
CA VAL A 105 -10.19 18.12 -10.74
C VAL A 105 -10.36 19.56 -11.22
N GLU A 106 -10.23 19.86 -12.52
CA GLU A 106 -10.35 21.23 -13.06
C GLU A 106 -11.81 21.75 -13.20
N ASP A 107 -12.84 20.94 -12.94
CA ASP A 107 -14.25 21.34 -13.12
C ASP A 107 -14.98 21.75 -11.81
N LYS A 108 -14.27 21.95 -10.70
CA LYS A 108 -14.91 22.24 -9.39
C LYS A 108 -14.29 23.38 -8.57
N GLU A 109 -13.71 24.39 -9.17
CA GLU A 109 -13.46 25.66 -8.47
C GLU A 109 -13.71 26.81 -9.46
N ASP A 110 -14.90 27.42 -9.38
CA ASP A 110 -15.18 28.84 -9.70
C ASP A 110 -16.69 29.13 -9.70
N GLN A 111 -17.35 29.03 -8.53
CA GLN A 111 -18.63 29.71 -8.27
C GLN A 111 -18.74 30.22 -6.83
N GLU A 112 -17.69 30.77 -6.23
CA GLU A 112 -17.84 31.62 -5.03
C GLU A 112 -16.80 32.73 -5.01
N SER A 113 -17.07 33.84 -5.73
CA SER A 113 -16.64 35.20 -5.36
C SER A 113 -16.91 36.23 -6.48
N SER A 114 -18.17 36.59 -6.72
CA SER A 114 -18.47 37.88 -7.39
C SER A 114 -19.91 38.32 -7.19
N ILE A 115 -20.34 38.53 -5.93
CA ILE A 115 -21.45 39.44 -5.64
C ILE A 115 -21.04 40.28 -4.44
N LEU A 116 -20.51 41.46 -4.76
CA LEU A 116 -20.41 42.72 -4.00
C LEU A 116 -19.44 43.53 -4.88
N SER A 117 -19.73 44.69 -5.43
CA SER A 117 -20.75 45.71 -5.30
C SER A 117 -20.49 46.65 -6.48
N ASP A 118 -21.49 47.36 -6.99
CA ASP A 118 -21.38 48.75 -7.52
C ASP A 118 -22.66 49.08 -8.28
N GLU A 119 -23.67 49.51 -7.53
CA GLU A 119 -24.72 50.37 -8.09
C GLU A 119 -24.94 51.47 -7.06
N ASP A 120 -24.15 52.53 -7.24
CA ASP A 120 -24.45 53.89 -6.83
C ASP A 120 -25.89 54.26 -7.21
N ARG A 121 -26.83 53.98 -6.31
CA ARG A 121 -28.14 54.62 -6.32
C ARG A 121 -28.06 55.90 -5.50
N LEU A 122 -27.74 56.97 -6.23
CA LEU A 122 -28.22 58.33 -6.05
C LEU A 122 -29.08 58.56 -4.78
N LEU A 123 -28.49 59.25 -3.79
CA LEU A 123 -29.06 60.40 -3.07
C LEU A 123 -27.99 61.06 -2.19
#